data_AF-A0A8J3JZZ3-F1
#
_entry.id   AF-A0A8J3JZZ3-F1
#
_cell.length_a   1.000
_cell.length_b   1.000
_cell.length_c   1.000
_cell.angle_alpha   90.00
_cell.angle_beta   90.00
_cell.angle_gamma   90.00
#
_symmetry.space_group_name_H-M   'P 1'
#
loop_
_entity.id
_entity.type
_entity.pdbx_description
1 polymer ?
#
loop_
_entity_poly.entity_id
_entity_poly.type
_entity_poly.pdbx_seq_one_letter_code
_entity_poly.pdbx_strand_id
1 'polypeptide(L)'
;MLRKNLLLTLAAAGAVVTMLACGAGSGDTSSSVTGGDAKPVESAAPEKTTAVAKIGQTVTLNNDGLGENDIVEITVTNAKQHTKEPGSFGSKPERGVFLVLDVTVVCKQGTYHANPYNFKFVAKDGTVSDGAFATFKPELHATDLSAGQKVAGKIVFDVSKAALTGGRIQVDGIGLDYDKPAAYWAL
;
A
#
# COMPACT_ATOMS: atom_id res chain seq x y z
N MET A 1 6.33 -28.61 -61.92
CA MET A 1 6.16 -27.70 -63.07
C MET A 1 6.36 -26.27 -62.60
N LEU A 2 7.18 -25.53 -63.34
CA LEU A 2 7.77 -24.23 -62.99
C LEU A 2 6.98 -23.08 -63.65
N ARG A 3 7.06 -21.90 -63.01
CA ARG A 3 6.88 -20.51 -63.52
C ARG A 3 5.49 -19.89 -63.40
N LYS A 4 5.43 -18.75 -62.68
CA LYS A 4 5.38 -17.43 -63.33
C LYS A 4 5.84 -16.31 -62.39
N ASN A 5 6.54 -15.37 -63.03
CA ASN A 5 7.24 -14.22 -62.49
C ASN A 5 6.29 -13.12 -62.01
N LEU A 6 6.71 -12.32 -61.02
CA LEU A 6 6.50 -10.88 -61.08
C LEU A 6 7.67 -10.15 -60.40
N LEU A 7 8.41 -9.38 -61.20
CA LEU A 7 9.41 -8.40 -60.79
C LEU A 7 8.70 -7.07 -60.57
N LEU A 8 9.03 -6.36 -59.50
CA LEU A 8 9.04 -4.90 -59.46
C LEU A 8 9.98 -4.41 -58.34
N THR A 9 11.09 -3.85 -58.77
CA THR A 9 12.06 -3.07 -58.00
C THR A 9 11.58 -1.62 -57.89
N LEU A 10 11.66 -1.03 -56.69
CA LEU A 10 12.06 0.39 -56.53
C LEU A 10 12.57 0.62 -55.10
N ALA A 11 13.74 1.26 -55.01
CA ALA A 11 14.41 1.64 -53.78
C ALA A 11 13.97 3.03 -53.30
N ALA A 12 13.94 3.26 -51.98
CA ALA A 12 14.26 4.55 -51.37
C ALA A 12 14.53 4.36 -49.86
N ALA A 13 15.76 4.66 -49.46
CA ALA A 13 16.13 4.92 -48.07
C ALA A 13 15.72 6.35 -47.69
N GLY A 14 15.22 6.56 -46.47
CA GLY A 14 14.93 7.89 -45.94
C GLY A 14 14.21 7.83 -44.59
N ALA A 15 14.97 7.97 -43.50
CA ALA A 15 14.46 8.07 -42.14
C ALA A 15 13.89 9.47 -41.85
N VAL A 16 12.73 9.55 -41.17
CA VAL A 16 12.41 10.65 -40.24
C VAL A 16 11.64 10.09 -39.05
N VAL A 17 12.21 10.35 -37.88
CA VAL A 17 11.69 10.11 -36.54
C VAL A 17 10.53 11.07 -36.25
N THR A 18 9.41 10.53 -35.80
CA THR A 18 8.51 11.23 -34.86
C THR A 18 8.14 10.25 -33.76
N MET A 19 8.95 10.26 -32.70
CA MET A 19 8.54 9.70 -31.41
C MET A 19 7.33 10.52 -30.95
N LEU A 20 6.12 9.96 -31.05
CA LEU A 20 5.06 10.33 -30.12
C LEU A 20 5.49 9.79 -28.76
N ALA A 21 6.18 10.64 -28.00
CA ALA A 21 6.25 10.48 -26.57
C ALA A 21 4.82 10.65 -26.04
N CYS A 22 4.10 9.53 -25.89
CA CYS A 22 3.05 9.45 -24.89
C CYS A 22 3.76 9.68 -23.56
N GLY A 23 3.71 10.91 -23.06
CA GLY A 23 3.97 11.20 -21.66
C GLY A 23 2.92 10.45 -20.87
N ALA A 24 3.23 9.22 -20.49
CA ALA A 24 2.54 8.53 -19.42
C ALA A 24 2.77 9.40 -18.18
N GLY A 25 1.73 10.10 -17.76
CA GLY A 25 1.71 10.74 -16.45
C GLY A 25 2.03 9.67 -15.43
N SER A 26 3.18 9.80 -14.77
CA SER A 26 3.50 8.99 -13.60
C SER A 26 2.49 9.41 -12.54
N GLY A 27 1.52 8.54 -12.27
CA GLY A 27 0.61 8.73 -11.16
C GLY A 27 1.35 8.34 -9.91
N ASP A 28 1.62 9.31 -9.05
CA ASP A 28 2.57 9.14 -7.96
C ASP A 28 1.82 9.16 -6.62
N THR A 29 2.01 8.12 -5.81
CA THR A 29 1.63 8.16 -4.39
C THR A 29 2.75 8.78 -3.57
N SER A 30 2.41 9.77 -2.75
CA SER A 30 3.28 10.31 -1.70
C SER A 30 2.71 10.00 -0.32
N SER A 31 3.57 9.92 0.70
CA SER A 31 3.14 9.68 2.07
C SER A 31 3.88 10.57 3.07
N SER A 32 3.21 10.91 4.17
CA SER A 32 3.77 11.73 5.25
C SER A 32 3.23 11.32 6.62
N VAL A 33 3.98 11.64 7.68
CA VAL A 33 3.58 11.37 9.07
C VAL A 33 3.34 12.70 9.78
N THR A 34 2.19 12.86 10.42
CA THR A 34 1.88 14.07 11.22
C THR A 34 2.19 13.82 12.71
N GLY A 35 3.10 14.60 13.30
CA GLY A 35 3.40 14.50 14.75
C GLY A 35 4.78 14.94 15.27
N GLY A 36 5.52 15.85 14.62
CA GLY A 36 6.77 16.40 15.15
C GLY A 36 7.14 17.75 14.53
N ASP A 37 7.62 18.68 15.36
CA ASP A 37 8.09 20.02 14.94
C ASP A 37 9.29 19.92 14.00
N ALA A 38 9.16 20.45 12.78
CA ALA A 38 10.28 20.77 11.91
C ALA A 38 10.05 22.06 11.12
N LYS A 39 11.09 22.90 11.12
CA LYS A 39 11.21 24.23 10.50
C LYS A 39 11.28 24.13 8.96
N PRO A 40 10.83 25.14 8.18
CA PRO A 40 10.77 25.04 6.72
C PRO A 40 12.17 25.00 6.09
N VAL A 41 12.39 24.08 5.15
CA VAL A 41 13.54 24.08 4.22
C VAL A 41 13.00 24.04 2.79
N GLU A 42 13.67 24.80 1.93
CA GLU A 42 13.36 25.16 0.55
C GLU A 42 13.32 23.97 -0.44
N SER A 43 12.48 24.12 -1.46
CA SER A 43 11.92 23.07 -2.33
C SER A 43 12.90 22.53 -3.38
N ALA A 44 13.31 21.27 -3.23
CA ALA A 44 13.61 20.36 -4.33
C ALA A 44 12.41 19.42 -4.49
N ALA A 45 12.12 18.95 -5.72
CA ALA A 45 11.05 17.98 -5.95
C ALA A 45 11.24 16.79 -4.99
N PRO A 46 10.25 16.47 -4.13
CA PRO A 46 10.45 15.51 -3.06
C PRO A 46 10.75 14.14 -3.64
N GLU A 47 11.90 13.56 -3.28
CA GLU A 47 12.13 12.14 -3.52
C GLU A 47 10.99 11.34 -2.87
N LYS A 48 10.43 10.36 -3.58
CA LYS A 48 9.42 9.43 -3.05
C LYS A 48 9.98 8.70 -1.84
N THR A 49 9.69 9.20 -0.64
CA THR A 49 10.09 8.52 0.59
C THR A 49 8.90 7.76 1.15
N THR A 50 9.04 6.44 1.26
CA THR A 50 8.11 5.62 2.05
C THR A 50 8.10 6.15 3.49
N ALA A 51 6.96 6.66 3.95
CA ALA A 51 6.83 7.19 5.31
C ALA A 51 7.06 6.09 6.36
N VAL A 52 7.78 6.42 7.44
CA VAL A 52 7.99 5.53 8.58
C VAL A 52 7.38 6.16 9.83
N ALA A 53 6.33 5.53 10.33
CA ALA A 53 5.59 5.90 11.52
C ALA A 53 5.86 4.91 12.67
N LYS A 54 5.53 5.32 13.89
CA LYS A 54 5.39 4.42 15.04
C LYS A 54 3.93 3.98 15.15
N ILE A 55 3.67 2.77 15.68
CA ILE A 55 2.31 2.38 16.09
C ILE A 55 1.70 3.50 16.95
N GLY A 56 0.47 3.91 16.63
CA GLY A 56 -0.19 5.07 17.23
C GLY A 56 -0.20 6.33 16.36
N GLN A 57 0.73 6.47 15.41
CA GLN A 57 0.80 7.65 14.54
C GLN A 57 -0.03 7.47 13.27
N THR A 58 -0.55 8.59 12.77
CA THR A 58 -1.30 8.66 11.51
C THR A 58 -0.34 8.95 10.37
N VAL A 59 -0.53 8.22 9.27
CA VAL A 59 0.09 8.49 7.98
C VAL A 59 -0.96 9.06 7.05
N THR A 60 -0.61 10.09 6.29
CA THR A 60 -1.41 10.59 5.17
C THR A 60 -0.81 10.05 3.87
N LEU A 61 -1.62 9.39 3.05
CA LEU A 61 -1.29 9.02 1.67
C LEU A 61 -2.01 9.97 0.72
N ASN A 62 -1.30 10.45 -0.29
CA ASN A 62 -1.86 11.29 -1.36
C ASN A 62 -1.61 10.62 -2.71
N ASN A 63 -2.61 10.64 -3.58
CA ASN A 63 -2.51 10.29 -4.99
C ASN A 63 -2.86 11.53 -5.81
N ASP A 64 -1.86 12.11 -6.47
CA ASP A 64 -2.02 13.23 -7.40
C ASP A 64 -1.91 12.78 -8.87
N GLY A 65 -1.96 11.46 -9.09
CA GLY A 65 -1.81 10.85 -10.40
C GLY A 65 -3.02 11.02 -11.30
N LEU A 66 -2.79 11.22 -12.60
CA LEU A 66 -3.84 11.30 -13.63
C LEU A 66 -4.94 12.34 -13.36
N GLY A 67 -4.65 13.37 -12.54
CA GLY A 67 -5.61 14.39 -12.15
C GLY A 67 -6.53 13.98 -10.99
N GLU A 68 -6.25 12.84 -10.36
CA GLU A 68 -6.83 12.46 -9.07
C GLU A 68 -6.21 13.32 -7.97
N ASN A 69 -6.91 13.39 -6.83
CA ASN A 69 -6.46 14.11 -5.64
C ASN A 69 -7.02 13.40 -4.41
N ASP A 70 -6.80 12.10 -4.35
CA ASP A 70 -7.24 11.29 -3.23
C ASP A 70 -6.30 11.53 -2.06
N ILE A 71 -6.88 11.83 -0.89
CA ILE A 71 -6.14 12.02 0.35
C ILE A 71 -6.76 11.09 1.39
N VAL A 72 -5.97 10.16 1.91
CA VAL A 72 -6.41 9.21 2.95
C VAL A 72 -5.49 9.27 4.15
N GLU A 73 -6.08 9.31 5.34
CA GLU A 73 -5.38 9.18 6.61
C GLU A 73 -5.57 7.76 7.14
N ILE A 74 -4.47 7.11 7.49
CA ILE A 74 -4.45 5.75 8.05
C ILE A 74 -3.73 5.77 9.39
N THR A 75 -4.33 5.18 10.40
CA THR A 75 -3.73 5.01 11.72
C THR A 75 -3.73 3.53 12.08
N VAL A 76 -2.56 3.00 12.47
CA VAL A 76 -2.42 1.63 13.00
C VAL A 76 -2.06 1.70 14.47
N THR A 77 -2.84 1.05 15.33
CA THR A 77 -2.73 1.13 16.79
C THR A 77 -2.86 -0.25 17.45
N ASN A 78 -2.65 -0.32 18.77
CA ASN A 78 -2.99 -1.47 19.60
C ASN A 78 -2.45 -2.83 19.12
N ALA A 79 -1.18 -2.89 18.71
CA ALA A 79 -0.50 -4.14 18.36
C ALA A 79 -0.53 -5.12 19.55
N LYS A 80 -1.27 -6.22 19.44
CA LYS A 80 -1.45 -7.23 20.50
C LYS A 80 -1.23 -8.63 19.97
N GLN A 81 -0.59 -9.46 20.79
CA GLN A 81 -0.35 -10.86 20.48
C GLN A 81 -1.45 -11.74 21.09
N HIS A 82 -1.93 -12.70 20.32
CA HIS A 82 -2.90 -13.69 20.74
C HIS A 82 -2.43 -15.09 20.34
N THR A 83 -2.55 -16.06 21.25
CA THR A 83 -2.20 -17.47 20.97
C THR A 83 -3.40 -18.29 20.51
N LYS A 84 -4.57 -17.65 20.37
CA LYS A 84 -5.84 -18.26 19.95
C LYS A 84 -6.83 -17.16 19.55
N GLU A 85 -7.71 -17.44 18.59
CA GLU A 85 -8.90 -16.63 18.35
C GLU A 85 -9.83 -16.60 19.58
N PRO A 86 -10.68 -15.56 19.71
CA PRO A 86 -11.69 -15.51 20.77
C PRO A 86 -12.65 -16.71 20.73
N GLY A 87 -13.15 -17.10 21.90
CA GLY A 87 -14.16 -18.17 22.04
C GLY A 87 -13.59 -19.56 22.36
N SER A 88 -14.47 -20.47 22.76
CA SER A 88 -14.13 -21.84 23.15
C SER A 88 -13.54 -22.64 21.99
N PHE A 89 -13.97 -22.37 20.76
CA PHE A 89 -13.57 -23.07 19.54
C PHE A 89 -12.60 -22.27 18.65
N GLY A 90 -12.05 -21.16 19.13
CA GLY A 90 -11.14 -20.33 18.33
C GLY A 90 -9.91 -21.12 17.85
N SER A 91 -9.47 -20.85 16.63
CA SER A 91 -8.29 -21.47 16.03
C SER A 91 -7.01 -20.98 16.71
N LYS A 92 -5.93 -21.74 16.56
CA LYS A 92 -4.59 -21.33 16.97
C LYS A 92 -3.81 -20.85 15.75
N PRO A 93 -2.85 -19.92 15.93
CA PRO A 93 -1.92 -19.54 14.87
C PRO A 93 -1.06 -20.74 14.46
N GLU A 94 -0.79 -20.87 13.17
CA GLU A 94 0.06 -21.87 12.56
C GLU A 94 1.55 -21.49 12.65
N ARG A 95 1.88 -20.19 12.64
CA ARG A 95 3.26 -19.70 12.60
C ARG A 95 3.78 -19.21 13.95
N GLY A 96 2.91 -19.01 14.92
CA GLY A 96 3.29 -18.85 16.33
C GLY A 96 2.30 -18.00 17.13
N VAL A 97 2.06 -16.77 16.71
CA VAL A 97 1.12 -15.84 17.35
C VAL A 97 0.28 -15.12 16.30
N PHE A 98 -0.98 -14.86 16.62
CA PHE A 98 -1.74 -13.84 15.92
C PHE A 98 -1.28 -12.47 16.41
N LEU A 99 -0.75 -11.65 15.51
CA LEU A 99 -0.57 -10.21 15.72
C LEU A 99 -1.84 -9.50 15.26
N VAL A 100 -2.57 -8.92 16.19
CA VAL A 100 -3.83 -8.20 15.95
C VAL A 100 -3.58 -6.71 16.12
N LEU A 101 -4.00 -5.91 15.15
CA LEU A 101 -3.88 -4.45 15.19
C LEU A 101 -5.21 -3.78 14.91
N ASP A 102 -5.42 -2.61 15.51
CA ASP A 102 -6.56 -1.75 15.22
C ASP A 102 -6.17 -0.77 14.12
N VAL A 103 -6.98 -0.71 13.06
CA VAL A 103 -6.81 0.21 11.94
C VAL A 103 -7.97 1.19 11.91
N THR A 104 -7.65 2.46 11.69
CA THR A 104 -8.61 3.49 11.31
C THR A 104 -8.20 4.06 9.95
N VAL A 105 -9.17 4.18 9.05
CA VAL A 105 -9.00 4.80 7.74
C VAL A 105 -10.00 5.95 7.62
N VAL A 106 -9.55 7.11 7.20
CA VAL A 106 -10.38 8.29 6.94
C VAL A 106 -10.08 8.81 5.54
N CYS A 107 -11.08 8.82 4.66
CA CYS A 107 -10.98 9.42 3.34
C CYS A 107 -11.21 10.93 3.47
N LYS A 108 -10.18 11.74 3.23
CA LYS A 108 -10.24 13.20 3.37
C LYS A 108 -10.71 13.85 2.08
N GLN A 109 -10.22 13.35 0.94
CA GLN A 109 -10.57 13.81 -0.40
C GLN A 109 -10.64 12.60 -1.34
N GLY A 110 -11.44 12.71 -2.39
CA GLY A 110 -11.60 11.66 -3.40
C GLY A 110 -12.32 10.41 -2.89
N THR A 111 -11.89 9.25 -3.39
CA THR A 111 -12.38 7.93 -2.92
C THR A 111 -11.25 7.00 -2.54
N TYR A 112 -11.49 6.12 -1.58
CA TYR A 112 -10.50 5.13 -1.16
C TYR A 112 -11.15 3.78 -0.87
N HIS A 113 -10.60 2.72 -1.46
CA HIS A 113 -10.99 1.35 -1.16
C HIS A 113 -10.26 0.87 0.09
N ALA A 114 -10.88 1.04 1.26
CA ALA A 114 -10.34 0.53 2.51
C ALA A 114 -10.47 -0.99 2.53
N ASN A 115 -9.35 -1.71 2.64
CA ASN A 115 -9.34 -3.17 2.58
C ASN A 115 -8.23 -3.73 3.50
N PRO A 116 -8.52 -4.76 4.31
CA PRO A 116 -7.50 -5.40 5.15
C PRO A 116 -6.31 -5.97 4.36
N TYR A 117 -6.48 -6.32 3.10
CA TYR A 117 -5.41 -6.86 2.25
C TYR A 117 -4.44 -5.80 1.70
N ASN A 118 -4.71 -4.51 1.92
CA ASN A 118 -3.75 -3.45 1.62
C ASN A 118 -2.58 -3.43 2.62
N PHE A 119 -2.68 -4.20 3.70
CA PHE A 119 -1.70 -4.26 4.78
C PHE A 119 -0.88 -5.54 4.73
N LYS A 120 0.42 -5.42 5.01
CA LYS A 120 1.34 -6.55 5.12
C LYS A 120 2.14 -6.44 6.40
N PHE A 121 2.49 -7.57 6.99
CA PHE A 121 3.55 -7.61 7.99
C PHE A 121 4.89 -7.84 7.29
N VAL A 122 5.91 -7.07 7.64
CA VAL A 122 7.28 -7.21 7.12
C VAL A 122 8.22 -7.42 8.30
N ALA A 123 8.83 -8.60 8.38
CA ALA A 123 9.84 -8.92 9.37
C ALA A 123 11.14 -8.14 9.12
N LYS A 124 12.02 -8.09 10.13
CA LYS A 124 13.33 -7.43 10.03
C LYS A 124 14.21 -7.99 8.90
N ASP A 125 14.08 -9.28 8.60
CA ASP A 125 14.82 -9.95 7.52
C ASP A 125 14.20 -9.74 6.13
N GLY A 126 13.10 -8.98 6.04
CA GLY A 126 12.37 -8.72 4.80
C GLY A 126 11.27 -9.72 4.48
N THR A 127 11.07 -10.77 5.30
CA THR A 127 9.95 -11.71 5.10
C THR A 127 8.62 -10.98 5.18
N VAL A 128 7.81 -11.12 4.13
CA VAL A 128 6.48 -10.53 4.04
C VAL A 128 5.42 -11.57 4.43
N SER A 129 4.38 -11.15 5.14
CA SER A 129 3.21 -11.98 5.47
C SER A 129 1.93 -11.18 5.24
N ASP A 130 1.03 -11.77 4.45
CA ASP A 130 -0.31 -11.22 4.24
C ASP A 130 -1.19 -11.45 5.47
N GLY A 131 -2.37 -10.83 5.46
CA GLY A 131 -3.37 -11.02 6.51
C GLY A 131 -3.75 -12.49 6.72
N ALA A 132 -3.87 -12.91 7.97
CA ALA A 132 -4.30 -14.25 8.32
C ALA A 132 -5.83 -14.38 8.26
N PHE A 133 -6.30 -15.58 7.91
CA PHE A 133 -7.70 -15.96 8.02
C PHE A 133 -8.05 -16.27 9.49
N ALA A 134 -8.11 -15.22 10.31
CA ALA A 134 -8.49 -15.28 11.72
C ALA A 134 -9.40 -14.10 12.07
N THR A 135 -10.44 -14.37 12.85
CA THR A 135 -11.53 -13.44 13.17
C THR A 135 -11.34 -12.81 14.55
N PHE A 136 -11.04 -11.52 14.55
CA PHE A 136 -11.05 -10.68 15.75
C PHE A 136 -11.98 -9.50 15.50
N LYS A 137 -13.06 -9.40 16.30
CA LYS A 137 -14.09 -8.36 16.10
C LYS A 137 -13.73 -7.02 16.79
N PRO A 138 -14.16 -5.87 16.22
CA PRO A 138 -14.72 -5.72 14.87
C PRO A 138 -13.64 -5.93 13.80
N GLU A 139 -13.97 -6.60 12.70
CA GLU A 139 -13.05 -6.77 11.58
C GLU A 139 -13.03 -5.52 10.70
N LEU A 140 -11.89 -5.25 10.06
CA LEU A 140 -11.85 -4.30 8.96
C LEU A 140 -12.38 -5.00 7.71
N HIS A 141 -13.55 -4.60 7.23
CA HIS A 141 -14.13 -5.11 5.99
C HIS A 141 -13.73 -4.25 4.79
N ALA A 142 -13.62 -4.87 3.62
CA ALA A 142 -13.42 -4.16 2.37
C ALA A 142 -14.62 -3.24 2.10
N THR A 143 -14.38 -1.94 1.92
CA THR A 143 -15.42 -0.94 1.68
C THR A 143 -14.87 0.29 0.98
N ASP A 144 -15.67 0.87 0.10
CA ASP A 144 -15.34 2.14 -0.53
C ASP A 144 -15.73 3.30 0.38
N LEU A 145 -14.77 4.19 0.60
CA LEU A 145 -14.95 5.43 1.33
C LEU A 145 -14.97 6.58 0.34
N SER A 146 -15.95 7.46 0.47
CA SER A 146 -15.97 8.79 -0.13
C SER A 146 -15.38 9.81 0.84
N ALA A 147 -15.00 10.99 0.33
CA ALA A 147 -14.55 12.11 1.15
C ALA A 147 -15.44 12.37 2.38
N GLY A 148 -14.82 12.49 3.54
CA GLY A 148 -15.46 12.65 4.85
C GLY A 148 -15.84 11.33 5.54
N GLN A 149 -15.81 10.19 4.85
CA GLN A 149 -16.12 8.90 5.45
C GLN A 149 -14.93 8.27 6.17
N LYS A 150 -15.26 7.40 7.13
CA LYS A 150 -14.31 6.70 7.99
C LYS A 150 -14.78 5.27 8.21
N VAL A 151 -13.81 4.35 8.28
CA VAL A 151 -14.01 2.98 8.79
C VAL A 151 -12.92 2.65 9.81
N ALA A 152 -13.24 1.74 10.73
CA ALA A 152 -12.28 1.19 11.66
C ALA A 152 -12.55 -0.30 11.89
N GLY A 153 -11.49 -1.05 12.13
CA GLY A 153 -11.57 -2.49 12.36
C GLY A 153 -10.22 -3.11 12.62
N LYS A 154 -10.20 -4.42 12.86
CA LYS A 154 -8.98 -5.17 13.14
C LYS A 154 -8.43 -5.82 11.88
N ILE A 155 -7.11 -5.82 11.79
CA ILE A 155 -6.34 -6.67 10.89
C ILE A 155 -5.53 -7.68 11.71
N VAL A 156 -5.24 -8.83 11.11
CA VAL A 156 -4.60 -9.94 11.81
C VAL A 156 -3.51 -10.53 10.93
N PHE A 157 -2.35 -10.82 11.51
CA PHE A 157 -1.28 -11.57 10.87
C PHE A 157 -0.94 -12.80 11.71
N ASP A 158 -0.61 -13.91 11.06
CA ASP A 158 -0.09 -15.10 11.73
C ASP A 158 1.42 -15.17 11.49
N VAL A 159 2.18 -14.91 12.53
CA VAL A 159 3.63 -14.71 12.43
C VAL A 159 4.36 -15.42 13.55
N SER A 160 5.64 -15.68 13.33
CA SER A 160 6.49 -16.18 14.41
C SER A 160 6.70 -15.09 15.45
N LYS A 161 6.75 -15.49 16.73
CA LYS A 161 7.00 -14.54 17.83
C LYS A 161 8.35 -13.82 17.66
N ALA A 162 9.34 -14.48 17.08
CA ALA A 162 10.65 -13.89 16.80
C ALA A 162 10.58 -12.77 15.74
N ALA A 163 9.75 -12.95 14.70
CA ALA A 163 9.63 -11.98 13.61
C ALA A 163 9.12 -10.60 14.08
N LEU A 164 8.36 -10.56 15.18
CA LEU A 164 7.86 -9.32 15.77
C LEU A 164 8.99 -8.34 16.16
N THR A 165 10.17 -8.86 16.52
CA THR A 165 11.30 -8.02 16.92
C THR A 165 11.89 -7.32 15.70
N GLY A 166 11.68 -6.01 15.59
CA GLY A 166 12.08 -5.22 14.42
C GLY A 166 11.17 -5.43 13.20
N GLY A 167 10.00 -6.05 13.40
CA GLY A 167 8.96 -6.13 12.39
C GLY A 167 8.23 -4.79 12.22
N ARG A 168 7.52 -4.65 11.11
CA ARG A 168 6.73 -3.45 10.78
C ARG A 168 5.47 -3.82 10.01
N ILE A 169 4.46 -2.97 10.12
CA ILE A 169 3.26 -3.05 9.29
C ILE A 169 3.48 -2.16 8.07
N GLN A 170 3.32 -2.71 6.88
CA GLN A 170 3.32 -1.98 5.62
C GLN A 170 1.88 -1.68 5.20
N VAL A 171 1.66 -0.53 4.58
CA VAL A 171 0.52 -0.31 3.68
C VAL A 171 1.06 0.01 2.29
N ASP A 172 0.43 -0.58 1.28
CA ASP A 172 0.73 -0.29 -0.12
C ASP A 172 0.15 1.09 -0.52
N GLY A 173 0.58 1.61 -1.67
CA GLY A 173 0.16 2.92 -2.18
C GLY A 173 -1.27 2.96 -2.70
N ILE A 174 -1.61 4.08 -3.32
CA ILE A 174 -2.92 4.33 -3.91
C ILE A 174 -2.78 4.69 -5.39
N GLY A 175 -3.90 4.74 -6.12
CA GLY A 175 -3.88 5.00 -7.56
C GLY A 175 -2.98 4.03 -8.32
N LEU A 176 -2.02 4.56 -9.09
CA LEU A 176 -1.10 3.77 -9.91
C LEU A 176 0.03 3.07 -9.12
N ASP A 177 0.20 3.39 -7.84
CA ASP A 177 1.23 2.81 -6.97
C ASP A 177 0.63 1.79 -5.98
N TYR A 178 -0.56 1.24 -6.26
CA TYR A 178 -1.28 0.33 -5.36
C TYR A 178 -0.52 -0.96 -5.00
N ASP A 179 0.54 -1.29 -5.71
CA ASP A 179 1.39 -2.47 -5.48
C ASP A 179 2.75 -2.14 -4.83
N LYS A 180 3.02 -0.85 -4.55
CA LYS A 180 4.29 -0.37 -3.97
C LYS A 180 4.11 0.01 -2.50
N PRO A 181 5.12 -0.21 -1.64
CA PRO A 181 5.07 0.24 -0.25
C PRO A 181 4.97 1.77 -0.16
N ALA A 182 3.88 2.28 0.43
CA ALA A 182 3.71 3.70 0.65
C ALA A 182 4.06 4.12 2.08
N ALA A 183 3.80 3.29 3.08
CA ALA A 183 4.22 3.59 4.45
C ALA A 183 4.45 2.35 5.32
N TYR A 184 5.15 2.57 6.43
CA TYR A 184 5.44 1.59 7.46
C TYR A 184 5.05 2.08 8.85
N TRP A 185 4.58 1.18 9.73
CA TRP A 185 4.53 1.37 11.18
C TRP A 185 5.48 0.39 11.87
N ALA A 186 6.51 0.90 12.55
CA ALA A 186 7.41 0.07 13.33
C ALA A 186 6.71 -0.46 14.59
N LEU A 187 6.85 -1.78 14.86
CA LEU A 187 6.32 -2.46 16.05
C LEU A 187 7.15 -2.20 17.31
#